data_AF-A0A1D8K429-F1
#
_entry.id   AF-A0A1D8K429-F1
#
_cell.length_a   1.000
_cell.length_b   1.000
_cell.length_c   1.000
_cell.angle_alpha   90.00
_cell.angle_beta   90.00
_cell.angle_gamma   90.00
#
_symmetry.space_group_name_H-M   'P 1'
#
loop_
_entity.id
_entity.type
_entity.pdbx_description
1 polymer ?
#
loop_
_entity_poly.entity_id
_entity_poly.type
_entity_poly.pdbx_seq_one_letter_code
_entity_poly.pdbx_strand_id
1 'polypeptide(L)'
;MKRFIEGEHRQQATLFPESLDEFVAEDNPVRVVDVFVDELSLSGLGFKTTAEATGRPGYHPATLLKLFIYGYLNRVQSSRRLEREAQRNVELM
;
A
#
# COMPACT_ATOMS: atom_id res chain seq x y z
N MET A 1 39.19 -7.21 -8.00
CA MET A 1 38.27 -6.12 -7.59
C MET A 1 37.15 -6.01 -8.62
N LYS A 2 35.89 -6.20 -8.22
CA LYS A 2 34.75 -5.91 -9.11
C LYS A 2 34.74 -4.41 -9.39
N ARG A 3 34.57 -4.03 -10.67
CA ARG A 3 34.58 -2.62 -11.12
C ARG A 3 33.21 -1.95 -11.05
N PHE A 4 32.14 -2.74 -10.87
CA PHE A 4 30.76 -2.27 -10.81
C PHE A 4 29.97 -3.04 -9.74
N ILE A 5 28.95 -2.38 -9.21
CA ILE A 5 27.91 -3.02 -8.42
C ILE A 5 26.95 -3.69 -9.41
N GLU A 6 26.76 -4.99 -9.26
CA GLU A 6 25.86 -5.81 -10.08
C GLU A 6 24.59 -6.09 -9.27
N GLY A 7 23.43 -6.16 -9.94
CA GLY A 7 22.16 -6.47 -9.28
C GLY A 7 22.02 -7.94 -8.91
N GLU A 8 21.03 -8.24 -8.07
CA GLU A 8 20.69 -9.60 -7.65
C GLU A 8 20.05 -10.42 -8.79
N HIS A 9 20.25 -11.73 -8.78
CA HIS A 9 19.72 -12.63 -9.80
C HIS A 9 18.24 -12.94 -9.57
N ARG A 10 17.37 -12.62 -10.54
CA ARG A 10 15.90 -12.77 -10.41
C ARG A 10 15.40 -14.20 -10.18
N GLN A 11 16.21 -15.22 -10.44
CA GLN A 11 15.86 -16.63 -10.21
C GLN A 11 16.42 -17.17 -8.89
N GLN A 12 17.10 -16.33 -8.11
CA GLN A 12 17.58 -16.70 -6.78
C GLN A 12 16.39 -16.96 -5.86
N ALA A 13 16.33 -18.16 -5.28
CA ALA A 13 15.29 -18.53 -4.34
C ALA A 13 15.72 -18.21 -2.91
N THR A 14 14.77 -17.80 -2.07
CA THR A 14 14.94 -17.72 -0.62
C THR A 14 14.53 -19.05 0.02
N LEU A 15 15.07 -19.36 1.21
CA LEU A 15 14.73 -20.58 1.94
C LEU A 15 13.28 -20.56 2.45
N PHE A 16 12.84 -19.38 2.91
CA PHE A 16 11.47 -19.08 3.29
C PHE A 16 11.03 -17.80 2.56
N PRO A 17 9.77 -17.71 2.09
CA PRO A 17 9.24 -16.45 1.57
C PRO A 17 9.21 -15.40 2.67
N GLU A 18 9.71 -14.20 2.37
CA GLU A 18 9.56 -13.03 3.23
C GLU A 18 8.08 -12.60 3.28
N SER A 19 7.66 -12.03 4.40
CA SER A 19 6.33 -11.43 4.54
C SER A 19 6.24 -10.12 3.74
N LEU A 20 5.03 -9.69 3.37
CA LEU A 20 4.84 -8.40 2.68
C LEU A 20 5.40 -7.22 3.49
N ASP A 21 5.28 -7.28 4.82
CA ASP A 21 5.77 -6.24 5.72
C ASP A 21 7.31 -6.15 5.75
N GLU A 22 8.02 -7.28 5.56
CA GLU A 22 9.50 -7.31 5.50
C GLU A 22 10.05 -6.64 4.24
N PHE A 23 9.25 -6.53 3.17
CA PHE A 23 9.64 -5.78 1.97
C PHE A 23 9.45 -4.27 2.12
N VAL A 24 8.80 -3.80 3.19
CA VAL A 24 8.58 -2.39 3.48
C VAL A 24 9.57 -1.95 4.54
N ALA A 25 10.45 -1.00 4.20
CA ALA A 25 11.43 -0.47 5.13
C ALA A 25 10.79 0.05 6.43
N GLU A 26 11.47 -0.11 7.57
CA GLU A 26 10.96 0.31 8.88
C GLU A 26 10.65 1.82 8.96
N ASP A 27 11.40 2.63 8.21
CA ASP A 27 11.26 4.09 8.14
C ASP A 27 10.35 4.55 6.98
N ASN A 28 9.71 3.63 6.26
CA ASN A 28 8.83 3.97 5.16
C ASN A 28 7.61 4.75 5.67
N PRO A 29 7.27 5.90 5.06
CA PRO A 29 6.14 6.74 5.50
C PRO A 29 4.79 6.03 5.45
N VAL A 30 4.62 4.96 4.66
CA VAL A 30 3.37 4.20 4.60
C VAL A 30 2.98 3.61 5.94
N ARG A 31 3.96 3.25 6.78
CA ARG A 31 3.70 2.73 8.14
C ARG A 31 2.99 3.77 9.01
N VAL A 32 3.34 5.05 8.85
CA VAL A 32 2.65 6.15 9.54
C VAL A 32 1.24 6.33 8.98
N VAL A 33 1.05 6.17 7.67
CA VAL A 33 -0.28 6.23 7.04
C VAL A 33 -1.19 5.14 7.57
N ASP A 34 -0.68 3.92 7.76
CA ASP A 34 -1.44 2.81 8.33
C ASP A 34 -1.93 3.11 9.73
N VAL A 35 -1.00 3.41 10.64
CA VAL A 35 -1.33 3.74 12.04
C VAL A 35 -2.31 4.91 12.11
N PHE A 36 -2.05 5.97 11.34
CA PHE A 36 -2.91 7.15 11.32
C PHE A 36 -4.33 6.83 10.87
N VAL A 37 -4.50 6.10 9.76
CA VAL A 37 -5.84 5.80 9.23
C VAL A 37 -6.58 4.79 10.11
N ASP A 38 -5.87 3.81 10.67
CA ASP A 38 -6.46 2.76 11.49
C ASP A 38 -6.95 3.28 12.85
N GLU A 39 -6.37 4.38 13.35
CA GLU A 39 -6.84 5.08 14.56
C GLU A 39 -8.07 5.98 14.30
N LEU A 40 -8.42 6.28 13.05
CA LEU A 40 -9.56 7.15 12.74
C LEU A 40 -10.91 6.43 12.86
N SER A 41 -11.85 7.05 13.57
CA SER A 41 -13.27 6.67 13.50
C SER A 41 -13.91 7.16 12.20
N LEU A 42 -13.74 6.40 11.12
CA LEU A 42 -14.27 6.76 9.79
C LEU A 42 -15.80 6.88 9.78
N SER A 43 -16.51 6.02 10.52
CA SER A 43 -17.96 6.13 10.67
C SER A 43 -18.36 7.42 11.38
N GLY A 44 -17.63 7.83 12.42
CA GLY A 44 -17.82 9.10 13.12
C GLY A 44 -17.53 10.33 12.25
N LEU A 45 -16.68 10.18 11.23
CA LEU A 45 -16.39 11.20 10.23
C LEU A 45 -17.38 11.21 9.06
N GLY A 46 -18.42 10.37 9.10
CA GLY A 46 -19.48 10.32 8.08
C GLY A 46 -19.19 9.41 6.89
N PHE A 47 -18.13 8.60 6.93
CA PHE A 47 -17.91 7.57 5.91
C PHE A 47 -18.84 6.38 6.10
N LYS A 48 -19.36 5.85 5.00
CA LYS A 48 -20.08 4.58 5.01
C LYS A 48 -19.08 3.43 5.15
N THR A 49 -18.98 2.86 6.35
CA THR A 49 -18.09 1.73 6.64
C THR A 49 -18.77 0.37 6.55
N THR A 50 -20.10 0.35 6.47
CA THR A 50 -20.89 -0.88 6.29
C THR A 50 -21.01 -1.20 4.81
N ALA A 51 -20.70 -2.45 4.43
CA ALA A 51 -20.92 -2.93 3.07
C ALA A 51 -22.42 -3.02 2.73
N GLU A 52 -22.74 -2.83 1.46
CA GLU A 52 -24.09 -3.05 0.95
C GLU A 52 -24.45 -4.56 1.01
N ALA A 53 -25.72 -4.86 1.29
CA ALA A 53 -26.19 -6.25 1.45
C ALA A 53 -26.19 -7.04 0.13
N THR A 54 -26.19 -6.36 -1.02
CA THR A 54 -26.24 -6.98 -2.34
C THR A 54 -25.26 -6.30 -3.31
N GLY A 55 -24.87 -7.04 -4.36
CA GLY A 55 -23.91 -6.57 -5.36
C GLY A 55 -22.46 -6.92 -5.03
N ARG A 56 -21.52 -6.34 -5.80
CA ARG A 56 -20.08 -6.52 -5.55
C ARG A 56 -19.67 -5.68 -4.34
N PRO A 57 -19.00 -6.26 -3.33
CA PRO A 57 -18.49 -5.48 -2.21
C PRO A 57 -17.59 -4.33 -2.71
N GLY A 58 -17.84 -3.14 -2.20
CA GLY A 58 -16.94 -2.00 -2.39
C GLY A 58 -15.66 -2.14 -1.58
N TYR A 59 -14.64 -1.36 -1.92
CA TYR A 59 -13.44 -1.23 -1.08
C TYR A 59 -13.80 -0.51 0.23
N HIS A 60 -13.18 -0.94 1.33
CA HIS A 60 -13.37 -0.27 2.61
C HIS A 60 -12.84 1.18 2.55
N PRO A 61 -13.53 2.18 3.13
CA PRO A 61 -13.09 3.57 3.08
C PRO A 61 -11.67 3.80 3.62
N ALA A 62 -11.25 3.01 4.62
CA ALA A 62 -9.88 3.07 5.15
C ALA A 62 -8.83 2.76 4.07
N THR A 63 -9.04 1.69 3.30
CA THR A 63 -8.15 1.29 2.20
C THR A 63 -8.03 2.38 1.15
N LEU A 64 -9.17 2.98 0.78
CA LEU A 64 -9.18 4.10 -0.19
C LEU A 64 -8.50 5.36 0.37
N LEU A 65 -8.65 5.64 1.66
CA LEU A 65 -8.01 6.78 2.32
C LEU A 65 -6.49 6.60 2.40
N LYS A 66 -6.01 5.41 2.78
CA LYS A 66 -4.58 5.05 2.75
C LYS A 66 -4.00 5.27 1.36
N LEU A 67 -4.67 4.76 0.32
CA LEU A 67 -4.27 4.92 -1.07
C LEU A 67 -4.25 6.39 -1.52
N PHE A 68 -5.23 7.19 -1.09
CA PHE A 68 -5.29 8.62 -1.39
C PHE A 68 -4.11 9.38 -0.75
N ILE A 69 -3.82 9.13 0.53
CA ILE A 69 -2.69 9.74 1.24
C ILE A 69 -1.36 9.32 0.59
N TYR A 70 -1.20 8.04 0.26
CA TYR A 70 -0.04 7.54 -0.47
C TYR A 70 0.18 8.29 -1.79
N GLY A 71 -0.88 8.46 -2.58
CA GLY A 71 -0.83 9.19 -3.85
C GLY A 71 -0.40 10.65 -3.65
N TYR A 72 -0.89 11.29 -2.58
CA TYR A 72 -0.50 12.65 -2.22
C TYR A 72 1.00 12.75 -1.86
N LEU A 73 1.49 11.87 -0.97
CA LEU A 73 2.89 11.85 -0.53
C LEU A 73 3.85 11.59 -1.70
N ASN A 74 3.47 10.70 -2.62
CA ASN A 74 4.27 10.31 -3.78
C ASN A 74 4.03 11.18 -5.02
N ARG A 75 3.26 12.28 -4.90
CA ARG A 75 2.92 13.20 -6.01
C ARG A 75 2.27 12.49 -7.21
N VAL A 76 1.49 11.44 -6.95
CA VAL A 76 0.72 10.68 -7.94
C VAL A 76 -0.73 11.16 -7.94
N GLN A 77 -1.01 12.15 -8.79
CA GLN A 77 -2.36 12.78 -8.84
C GLN A 77 -3.35 12.06 -9.76
N SER A 78 -2.88 11.21 -10.67
CA SER A 78 -3.76 10.49 -11.60
C SER A 78 -4.27 9.20 -10.97
N SER A 79 -5.58 9.02 -10.91
CA SER A 79 -6.21 7.79 -10.43
C SER A 79 -5.73 6.55 -11.19
N ARG A 80 -5.54 6.65 -12.51
CA ARG A 80 -4.98 5.55 -13.33
C ARG A 80 -3.52 5.24 -13.01
N ARG A 81 -2.72 6.24 -12.62
CA ARG A 81 -1.35 6.01 -12.18
C ARG A 81 -1.35 5.35 -10.80
N LEU A 82 -2.23 5.80 -9.91
CA LEU A 82 -2.38 5.26 -8.56
C LEU A 82 -2.86 3.80 -8.59
N GLU A 83 -3.79 3.46 -9.49
CA GLU A 83 -4.20 2.09 -9.76
C GLU A 83 -3.02 1.20 -10.19
N ARG A 84 -2.13 1.72 -11.05
CA ARG A 84 -0.91 0.99 -11.44
C ARG A 84 0.08 0.83 -10.29
N GLU A 85 0.22 1.84 -9.42
CA GLU A 85 1.06 1.70 -8.22
C GLU A 85 0.53 0.58 -7.31
N ALA A 86 -0.79 0.52 -7.11
CA ALA A 86 -1.44 -0.50 -6.27
C ALA A 86 -1.25 -1.94 -6.78
N GLN A 87 -0.87 -2.11 -8.06
CA GLN A 87 -0.59 -3.43 -8.64
C GLN A 87 0.89 -3.84 -8.53
N ARG A 88 1.81 -2.92 -8.28
CA ARG A 88 3.24 -3.16 -8.44
C ARG A 88 4.10 -2.80 -7.22
N ASN A 89 3.59 -1.96 -6.33
CA ASN A 89 4.31 -1.56 -5.12
C ASN A 89 3.76 -2.35 -3.93
N VAL A 90 4.65 -3.04 -3.24
CA VAL A 90 4.32 -3.77 -2.02
C VAL A 90 3.81 -2.85 -0.90
N GLU A 91 4.18 -1.56 -0.93
CA GLU A 91 3.67 -0.53 -0.02
C GLU A 91 2.14 -0.37 -0.06
N LEU A 92 1.49 -0.82 -1.13
CA LEU A 92 0.04 -0.68 -1.35
C LEU A 92 -0.71 -2.01 -1.32
N MET A 93 -0.03 -3.11 -0.98
CA MET A 93 -0.58 -4.47 -1.01
C MET A 93 -1.15 -4.91 0.34
#